data_AF-K1TT07-F1
#
_entry.id   AF-K1TT07-F1
#
_cell.length_a   1.000
_cell.length_b   1.000
_cell.length_c   1.000
_cell.angle_alpha   90.00
_cell.angle_beta   90.00
_cell.angle_gamma   90.00
#
_symmetry.space_group_name_H-M   'P 1'
#
loop_
_entity.id
_entity.type
_entity.pdbx_description
1 polymer ?
#
loop_
_entity_poly.entity_id
_entity_poly.type
_entity_poly.pdbx_seq_one_letter_code
_entity_poly.pdbx_strand_id
1 'polypeptide(L)'
;MTQDERREYLIQYLLKEEIPFGRQNIPTDKQGQENLLRSLMNVRPPRPISNDFLKIQDEYLTERNIERGITDVDTLAPVKSDSRLYIWQGILPL
;
A
#
# COMPACT_ATOMS: atom_id res chain seq x y z
N MET A 1 9.45 -5.51 -12.97
CA MET A 1 10.02 -5.23 -11.64
C MET A 1 9.46 -6.25 -10.67
N THR A 2 10.29 -6.80 -9.79
CA THR A 2 9.84 -7.62 -8.67
C THR A 2 9.11 -6.77 -7.65
N GLN A 3 8.38 -7.39 -6.73
CA GLN A 3 7.66 -6.65 -5.69
C GLN A 3 8.60 -5.88 -4.74
N ASP A 4 9.80 -6.41 -4.50
CA ASP A 4 10.83 -5.73 -3.72
C ASP A 4 11.43 -4.55 -4.50
N GLU A 5 11.71 -4.72 -5.80
CA GLU A 5 12.18 -3.63 -6.67
C GLU A 5 11.17 -2.48 -6.74
N ARG A 6 9.86 -2.80 -6.83
CA ARG A 6 8.79 -1.79 -6.79
C ARG A 6 8.80 -1.04 -5.46
N ARG A 7 8.90 -1.76 -4.32
CA ARG A 7 8.96 -1.15 -2.98
C ARG A 7 10.14 -0.20 -2.85
N GLU A 8 11.34 -0.63 -3.24
CA GLU A 8 12.55 0.18 -3.16
C GLU A 8 12.48 1.41 -4.07
N TYR A 9 11.97 1.24 -5.30
CA TYR A 9 11.75 2.34 -6.23
C TYR A 9 10.83 3.42 -5.62
N LEU A 10 9.68 3.01 -5.05
CA LEU A 10 8.71 3.93 -4.47
C LEU A 10 9.30 4.70 -3.27
N ILE A 11 10.03 4.00 -2.38
CA ILE A 11 10.71 4.63 -1.24
C ILE A 11 11.73 5.66 -1.74
N GLN A 12 12.58 5.29 -2.71
CA GLN A 12 13.60 6.19 -3.24
C GLN A 12 13.00 7.40 -3.95
N TYR A 13 11.89 7.23 -4.68
CA TYR A 13 11.20 8.33 -5.32
C TYR A 13 10.67 9.34 -4.29
N LEU A 14 9.96 8.85 -3.26
CA LEU A 14 9.36 9.70 -2.22
C LEU A 14 10.43 10.40 -1.37
N LEU A 15 11.53 9.72 -1.03
CA LEU A 15 12.65 10.33 -0.32
C LEU A 15 13.35 11.43 -1.13
N LYS A 16 13.40 11.31 -2.46
CA LYS A 16 13.94 12.36 -3.34
C LYS A 16 13.03 13.59 -3.40
N GLU A 17 11.72 13.42 -3.21
CA GLU A 17 10.77 14.54 -3.15
C GLU A 17 10.88 15.33 -1.82
N GLU A 18 11.18 14.63 -0.73
CA GLU A 18 11.22 15.15 0.65
C GLU A 18 12.59 15.76 1.05
N ILE A 19 13.24 16.51 0.15
CA ILE A 19 14.61 17.06 0.27
C ILE A 19 15.01 17.66 1.66
N PRO A 20 14.13 18.19 2.54
CA PRO A 20 14.56 18.62 3.89
C PRO A 20 14.81 17.49 4.90
N PHE A 21 14.26 16.28 4.72
CA PHE A 21 14.42 15.19 5.68
C PHE A 21 15.72 14.43 5.39
N GLY A 22 16.80 14.94 5.99
CA GLY A 22 18.16 14.40 5.85
C GLY A 22 18.23 12.88 6.00
N ARG A 23 19.04 12.25 5.13
CA ARG A 23 19.49 10.85 5.15
C ARG A 23 18.67 9.95 6.08
N GLN A 24 17.42 9.67 5.72
CA GLN A 24 16.70 8.58 6.37
C GLN A 24 17.39 7.27 5.97
N ASN A 25 17.80 6.49 6.97
CA ASN A 25 18.30 5.14 6.74
C ASN A 25 17.14 4.28 6.23
N ILE A 26 17.21 3.85 4.98
CA ILE A 26 16.28 2.87 4.42
C ILE A 26 16.54 1.55 5.18
N PRO A 27 15.54 0.98 5.88
CA PRO A 27 15.69 -0.31 6.53
C PRO A 27 16.08 -1.40 5.52
N THR A 28 16.89 -2.36 5.95
CA THR A 28 17.31 -3.49 5.10
C THR A 28 16.29 -4.63 5.11
N ASP A 29 15.41 -4.67 6.11
CA ASP A 29 14.38 -5.68 6.21
C ASP A 29 13.08 -5.25 5.51
N LYS A 30 12.35 -6.23 4.96
CA LYS A 30 11.09 -6.02 4.23
C LYS A 30 10.05 -5.26 5.06
N GLN A 31 9.87 -5.63 6.34
CA GLN A 31 8.84 -5.02 7.19
C GLN A 31 9.14 -3.54 7.47
N GLY A 32 10.40 -3.21 7.74
CA GLY A 32 10.88 -1.84 7.91
C GLY A 32 10.68 -1.00 6.65
N GLN A 33 11.00 -1.55 5.48
CA GLN A 33 10.76 -0.87 4.20
C GLN A 33 9.26 -0.61 3.97
N GLU A 34 8.39 -1.57 4.28
CA GLU A 34 6.93 -1.41 4.15
C GLU A 34 6.38 -0.33 5.11
N ASN A 35 6.86 -0.31 6.35
CA ASN A 35 6.50 0.70 7.33
C ASN A 35 6.96 2.10 6.91
N LEU A 36 8.18 2.19 6.35
CA LEU A 36 8.73 3.43 5.81
C LEU A 36 7.91 3.92 4.62
N LEU A 37 7.64 3.07 3.64
CA LEU A 37 6.84 3.41 2.46
C LEU A 37 5.46 3.93 2.86
N ARG A 38 4.78 3.25 3.78
CA ARG A 38 3.48 3.72 4.31
C ARG A 38 3.59 5.11 4.96
N SER A 39 4.62 5.32 5.76
CA SER A 39 4.85 6.61 6.42
C SER A 39 5.07 7.73 5.40
N LEU A 40 5.88 7.49 4.38
CA LEU A 40 6.15 8.45 3.30
C LEU A 40 4.89 8.80 2.50
N MET A 41 4.06 7.80 2.15
CA MET A 41 2.79 8.06 1.45
C MET A 41 1.81 8.85 2.31
N ASN A 42 1.76 8.59 3.62
CA ASN A 42 0.85 9.28 4.54
C ASN A 42 1.21 10.75 4.79
N VAL A 43 2.50 11.09 4.81
CA VAL A 43 2.96 12.46 5.06
C VAL A 43 3.10 13.29 3.79
N ARG A 44 3.06 12.66 2.61
CA ARG A 44 3.21 13.34 1.32
C ARG A 44 2.04 14.32 1.12
N PRO A 45 2.29 15.63 0.98
CA PRO A 45 1.23 16.60 0.70
C PRO A 45 0.67 16.42 -0.72
N PRO A 46 -0.58 16.85 -0.99
CA PRO A 46 -1.24 16.65 -2.28
C PRO A 46 -0.58 17.52 -3.37
N ARG A 47 0.42 16.94 -4.03
CA ARG A 47 1.16 17.52 -5.15
C ARG A 47 1.08 16.59 -6.36
N PRO A 48 1.21 17.12 -7.60
CA PRO A 48 1.31 16.28 -8.79
C PRO A 48 2.41 15.22 -8.63
N ILE A 49 2.23 14.08 -9.28
CA ILE A 49 3.20 12.98 -9.29
C ILE A 49 3.26 12.38 -10.69
N SER A 50 4.38 11.76 -11.07
CA SER A 50 4.53 11.23 -12.43
C SER A 50 3.64 10.01 -12.67
N ASN A 51 3.16 9.86 -13.91
CA ASN A 51 2.35 8.69 -14.31
C ASN A 51 3.12 7.37 -14.13
N ASP A 52 4.44 7.37 -14.34
CA ASP A 52 5.28 6.19 -14.10
C ASP A 52 5.28 5.77 -12.64
N PHE A 53 5.28 6.73 -11.72
CA PHE A 53 5.17 6.44 -10.29
C PHE A 53 3.81 5.82 -9.97
N LEU A 54 2.72 6.42 -10.49
CA LEU A 54 1.36 5.90 -10.27
C LEU A 54 1.24 4.46 -10.76
N LYS A 55 1.75 4.17 -11.96
CA LYS A 55 1.75 2.81 -12.51
C LYS A 55 2.47 1.81 -11.60
N ILE A 56 3.66 2.17 -11.11
CA ILE A 56 4.44 1.29 -10.24
C ILE A 56 3.78 1.14 -8.86
N GLN A 57 3.16 2.20 -8.34
CA GLN A 57 2.39 2.17 -7.10
C GLN A 57 1.17 1.25 -7.23
N ASP A 58 0.41 1.38 -8.31
CA ASP A 58 -0.78 0.57 -8.57
C ASP A 58 -0.42 -0.92 -8.68
N GLU A 59 0.63 -1.24 -9.44
CA GLU A 59 1.13 -2.61 -9.53
C GLU A 59 1.59 -3.16 -8.17
N TYR A 60 2.27 -2.33 -7.36
CA TYR A 60 2.73 -2.73 -6.02
C TYR A 60 1.54 -3.00 -5.08
N LEU A 61 0.58 -2.08 -5.00
CA LEU A 61 -0.58 -2.19 -4.10
C LEU A 61 -1.50 -3.34 -4.51
N THR A 62 -1.69 -3.56 -5.80
CA THR A 62 -2.49 -4.69 -6.33
C THR A 62 -1.90 -6.01 -5.87
N GLU A 63 -0.59 -6.21 -6.05
CA GLU A 63 0.09 -7.43 -5.61
C GLU A 63 0.03 -7.59 -4.08
N ARG A 64 0.13 -6.49 -3.31
CA ARG A 64 -0.01 -6.55 -1.84
C ARG A 64 -1.40 -6.98 -1.39
N ASN A 65 -2.44 -6.55 -2.09
CA ASN A 65 -3.80 -6.98 -1.79
C ASN A 65 -3.99 -8.48 -2.07
N ILE A 66 -3.34 -8.99 -3.13
CA ILE A 66 -3.31 -10.42 -3.43
C ILE A 66 -2.54 -11.18 -2.34
N GLU A 67 -1.35 -10.72 -1.94
CA GLU A 67 -0.54 -11.34 -0.86
C GLU A 67 -1.30 -11.42 0.48
N ARG A 68 -2.10 -10.40 0.80
CA ARG A 68 -2.87 -10.33 2.07
C ARG A 68 -4.15 -11.16 2.05
N GLY A 69 -4.55 -11.68 0.89
CA GLY A 69 -5.80 -12.38 0.69
C GLY A 69 -6.96 -11.42 0.45
N ILE A 70 -7.64 -11.61 -0.66
CA ILE A 70 -8.86 -10.88 -1.01
C ILE A 70 -10.05 -11.69 -0.50
N THR A 71 -10.90 -11.09 0.35
CA THR A 71 -12.19 -11.70 0.70
C THR A 71 -13.24 -11.17 -0.28
N ASP A 72 -13.85 -12.08 -1.04
CA ASP A 72 -14.94 -11.75 -1.94
C ASP A 72 -16.26 -11.61 -1.15
N VAL A 73 -17.02 -10.55 -1.43
CA VAL A 73 -18.32 -10.29 -0.81
C VAL A 73 -19.31 -11.43 -1.10
N ASP A 74 -19.20 -12.08 -2.27
CA ASP A 74 -20.07 -13.18 -2.66
C ASP A 74 -19.81 -14.46 -1.82
N THR A 75 -18.68 -14.53 -1.12
CA THR A 75 -18.38 -15.62 -0.18
C THR A 75 -18.92 -15.37 1.22
N LEU A 76 -19.44 -14.17 1.50
CA LEU A 76 -19.98 -13.82 2.81
C LEU A 76 -21.43 -14.27 2.93
N ALA A 77 -21.76 -14.87 4.08
CA ALA A 77 -23.15 -15.16 4.41
C ALA A 77 -23.83 -13.88 4.93
N PRO A 78 -25.02 -13.52 4.41
CA PRO A 78 -25.79 -12.44 4.98
C PRO A 78 -26.26 -12.79 6.39
N VAL A 79 -26.53 -11.77 7.21
CA VAL A 79 -27.11 -11.97 8.53
C VAL A 79 -28.53 -12.51 8.40
N LYS A 80 -28.96 -13.33 9.38
CA LYS A 80 -30.27 -14.01 9.33
C LYS A 80 -31.47 -13.06 9.28
N SER A 81 -31.32 -11.83 9.74
CA SER A 81 -32.39 -10.84 9.86
C SER A 81 -32.63 -9.99 8.61
N ASP A 82 -31.63 -9.81 7.74
CA ASP A 82 -31.76 -9.04 6.50
C ASP A 82 -30.71 -9.53 5.48
N SER A 83 -31.17 -9.97 4.31
CA SER A 83 -30.31 -10.49 3.23
C SER A 83 -29.39 -9.45 2.61
N ARG A 84 -29.56 -8.15 2.94
CA ARG A 84 -28.72 -7.04 2.48
C ARG A 84 -27.62 -6.67 3.46
N LEU A 85 -27.63 -7.24 4.66
CA LEU A 85 -26.65 -6.93 5.71
C LEU A 85 -25.64 -8.06 5.85
N TYR A 86 -24.35 -7.71 5.83
CA TYR A 86 -23.23 -8.64 5.97
C TYR A 86 -22.35 -8.18 7.13
N ILE A 87 -21.84 -9.14 7.90
CA ILE A 87 -20.85 -8.88 8.96
C ILE A 87 -19.58 -9.62 8.56
N TRP A 88 -18.52 -8.86 8.33
CA TRP A 88 -17.21 -9.39 7.99
C TRP A 88 -16.18 -8.94 9.03
N GLN A 89 -15.41 -9.91 9.54
CA GLN A 89 -14.29 -9.65 10.42
C GLN A 89 -13.00 -9.83 9.62
N GLY A 90 -12.35 -8.72 9.29
CA GLY A 90 -11.10 -8.71 8.54
C GLY A 90 -10.39 -7.37 8.60
N ILE A 91 -9.28 -7.27 7.88
CA ILE A 91 -8.49 -6.04 7.78
C ILE A 91 -8.92 -5.32 6.50
N LEU A 92 -9.43 -4.09 6.64
CA LEU A 92 -9.68 -3.24 5.48
C LEU A 92 -8.31 -2.82 4.88
N PRO A 93 -8.07 -3.00 3.57
CA PRO A 93 -6.88 -2.46 2.95
C PRO A 93 -6.92 -0.92 3.04
N LEU A 94 -5.92 -0.34 3.71
CA LEU A 94 -5.56 1.07 3.69
C LEU A 94 -4.29 1.23 2.85
#